data_AF-A0A1Y6L4I8-F1
#
_entry.id   AF-A0A1Y6L4I8-F1
#
_cell.length_a   1.000
_cell.length_b   1.000
_cell.length_c   1.000
_cell.angle_alpha   90.00
_cell.angle_beta   90.00
_cell.angle_gamma   90.00
#
_symmetry.space_group_name_H-M   'P 1'
#
loop_
_entity.id
_entity.type
_entity.pdbx_description
1 polymer ?
#
loop_
_entity_poly.entity_id
_entity_poly.type
_entity_poly.pdbx_seq_one_letter_code
_entity_poly.pdbx_strand_id
1 'polypeptide(L)'
;MKETQAPLSAGQQSLKRSHPIPSNEEHPGSKRVRPEIDEANILAVRLRNRTPARKPPGYSHLLNLRPELRNRIWEEVVVEEEPIDVDESLRQPGLLCVNRQVCSETRQMWCKRNTFDVLVQNCDARVFWKLDRLLPAAKLIAAYQKSGINIHTELTGDCNWANLLW
;
A
#
# COMPACT_ATOMS: atom_id res chain seq x y z
N MET A 1 22.49 46.89 17.10
CA MET A 1 23.05 47.79 16.06
C MET A 1 23.39 46.91 14.87
N LYS A 2 22.81 46.97 13.68
CA LYS A 2 21.78 47.77 13.00
C LYS A 2 20.95 46.74 12.19
N GLU A 3 19.62 46.77 12.22
CA GLU A 3 18.75 47.25 11.12
C GLU A 3 19.27 46.83 9.72
N THR A 4 18.47 46.26 8.80
CA THR A 4 17.48 47.03 8.04
C THR A 4 16.84 46.15 6.94
N GLN A 5 15.50 46.13 6.94
CA GLN A 5 14.54 46.10 5.80
C GLN A 5 14.41 44.89 4.85
N ALA A 6 13.21 44.31 4.92
CA ALA A 6 12.41 43.95 3.74
C ALA A 6 11.99 45.20 2.95
N PRO A 7 11.53 45.02 1.69
CA PRO A 7 10.26 45.65 1.36
C PRO A 7 9.30 44.73 0.62
N LEU A 8 8.06 44.73 1.13
CA LEU A 8 6.83 44.56 0.36
C LEU A 8 6.62 45.79 -0.55
N SER A 9 6.27 45.58 -1.81
CA SER A 9 5.53 46.55 -2.64
C SER A 9 4.86 45.77 -3.78
N ALA A 10 3.54 45.62 -3.83
CA ALA A 10 2.49 46.63 -4.06
C ALA A 10 2.22 46.87 -5.56
N GLY A 11 0.94 47.02 -5.91
CA GLY A 11 0.48 47.59 -7.17
C GLY A 11 -0.20 46.58 -8.10
N GLN A 12 -1.51 46.34 -7.98
CA GLN A 12 -2.59 47.10 -8.65
C GLN A 12 -2.63 46.85 -10.17
N GLN A 13 -3.58 46.07 -10.65
CA GLN A 13 -4.91 46.50 -11.11
C GLN A 13 -4.92 47.42 -12.34
N SER A 14 -5.75 46.98 -13.30
CA SER A 14 -6.54 47.78 -14.23
C SER A 14 -5.88 48.26 -15.52
N LEU A 15 -6.40 47.77 -16.63
CA LEU A 15 -6.72 48.66 -17.76
C LEU A 15 -7.91 48.10 -18.54
N LYS A 16 -9.09 48.56 -18.12
CA LYS A 16 -10.27 48.69 -18.98
C LYS A 16 -9.88 49.57 -20.18
N ARG A 17 -10.11 49.09 -21.40
CA ARG A 17 -10.27 49.95 -22.57
C ARG A 17 -11.63 49.67 -23.19
N SER A 18 -12.56 50.53 -22.82
CA SER A 18 -13.82 50.81 -23.49
C SER A 18 -13.55 51.53 -24.81
N HIS A 19 -14.06 51.01 -25.92
CA HIS A 19 -14.43 51.82 -27.09
C HIS A 19 -15.62 51.18 -27.83
N PRO A 20 -16.42 52.00 -28.54
CA PRO A 20 -17.87 51.85 -28.65
C PRO A 20 -18.32 50.95 -29.80
N ILE A 21 -19.56 50.47 -29.65
CA ILE A 21 -20.32 49.67 -30.62
C ILE A 21 -20.60 50.49 -31.89
N PRO A 22 -20.31 49.98 -33.11
CA PRO A 22 -20.92 50.49 -34.31
C PRO A 22 -22.27 49.80 -34.57
N SER A 23 -23.21 50.66 -34.93
CA SER A 23 -24.63 50.46 -35.14
C SER A 23 -24.98 49.49 -36.27
N ASN A 24 -26.18 48.92 -36.15
CA ASN A 24 -26.84 48.01 -37.09
C ASN A 24 -26.75 48.46 -38.57
N GLU A 25 -26.14 47.62 -39.41
CA GLU A 25 -26.56 47.47 -40.80
C GLU A 25 -27.19 46.09 -40.98
N GLU A 26 -28.51 46.07 -41.09
CA GLU A 26 -29.27 44.88 -41.48
C GLU A 26 -29.05 44.61 -42.98
N HIS A 27 -28.33 43.54 -43.31
CA HIS A 27 -28.35 42.95 -44.65
C HIS A 27 -29.41 41.84 -44.72
N PRO A 28 -30.26 41.84 -45.77
CA PRO A 28 -31.39 40.94 -45.87
C PRO A 28 -30.93 39.55 -46.36
N GLY A 29 -31.42 38.50 -45.71
CA GLY A 29 -31.35 37.15 -46.26
C GLY A 29 -30.33 36.24 -45.58
N SER A 30 -30.62 35.78 -44.38
CA SER A 30 -30.13 34.49 -43.92
C SER A 30 -31.15 33.87 -42.96
N LYS A 31 -32.09 33.11 -43.52
CA LYS A 31 -32.88 32.17 -42.73
C LYS A 31 -31.89 31.14 -42.18
N ARG A 32 -31.43 31.33 -40.92
CA ARG A 32 -30.70 30.30 -40.19
C ARG A 32 -31.62 29.09 -40.07
N VAL A 33 -31.43 28.11 -40.95
CA VAL A 33 -31.94 26.76 -40.75
C VAL A 33 -31.27 26.27 -39.47
N ARG A 34 -32.06 26.09 -38.41
CA ARG A 34 -31.58 25.41 -37.21
C ARG A 34 -31.14 24.02 -37.67
N PRO A 35 -29.90 23.56 -37.45
CA PRO A 35 -29.60 22.17 -37.72
C PRO A 35 -30.55 21.35 -36.87
N GLU A 36 -31.36 20.50 -37.50
CA GLU A 36 -32.07 19.45 -36.79
C GLU A 36 -31.01 18.66 -36.04
N ILE A 37 -31.00 18.83 -34.73
CA ILE A 37 -30.21 18.00 -33.84
C ILE A 37 -30.85 16.63 -33.97
N ASP A 38 -30.27 15.79 -34.82
CA ASP A 38 -30.70 14.42 -34.99
C ASP A 38 -30.32 13.67 -33.71
N GLU A 39 -31.21 13.77 -32.73
CA GLU A 39 -31.14 13.09 -31.44
C GLU A 39 -30.92 11.59 -31.65
N ALA A 40 -31.45 11.01 -32.73
CA ALA A 40 -31.22 9.61 -33.06
C ALA A 40 -29.77 9.35 -33.46
N ASN A 41 -29.12 10.26 -34.18
CA ASN A 41 -27.71 10.15 -34.54
C ASN A 41 -26.78 10.40 -33.34
N ILE A 42 -27.13 11.35 -32.46
CA ILE A 42 -26.40 11.58 -31.20
C ILE A 42 -26.53 10.36 -30.28
N LEU A 43 -27.73 9.80 -30.15
CA LEU A 43 -27.98 8.58 -29.39
C LEU A 43 -27.27 7.37 -30.01
N ALA A 44 -27.26 7.25 -31.35
CA ALA A 44 -26.56 6.17 -32.05
C ALA A 44 -25.04 6.26 -31.86
N VAL A 45 -24.45 7.46 -31.91
CA VAL A 45 -23.03 7.68 -31.59
C VAL A 45 -22.74 7.37 -30.12
N ARG A 46 -23.62 7.76 -29.19
CA ARG A 46 -23.51 7.41 -27.76
C ARG A 46 -23.60 5.91 -27.51
N LEU A 47 -24.45 5.20 -28.25
CA LEU A 47 -24.64 3.75 -28.15
C LEU A 47 -23.45 3.00 -28.76
N ARG A 48 -22.90 3.46 -29.89
CA ARG A 48 -21.70 2.89 -30.52
C ARG A 48 -20.44 3.12 -29.68
N ASN A 49 -20.37 4.25 -28.96
CA ASN A 49 -19.27 4.58 -28.05
C ASN A 49 -19.51 4.15 -26.59
N ARG A 50 -20.48 3.26 -26.33
CA ARG A 50 -20.55 2.58 -25.03
C ARG A 50 -19.34 1.66 -24.92
N THR A 51 -18.26 2.19 -24.37
CA THR A 51 -17.19 1.40 -23.79
C THR A 51 -17.85 0.35 -22.90
N PRO A 52 -17.55 -0.95 -23.04
CA PRO A 52 -18.11 -1.96 -22.17
C PRO A 52 -17.89 -1.50 -20.72
N ALA A 53 -18.94 -1.58 -19.91
CA ALA A 53 -18.87 -1.19 -18.51
C ALA A 53 -17.63 -1.86 -17.89
N ARG A 54 -16.64 -1.05 -17.51
CA ARG A 54 -15.47 -1.56 -16.79
C ARG A 54 -16.02 -2.31 -15.58
N LYS A 55 -15.65 -3.59 -15.42
CA LYS A 55 -15.97 -4.36 -14.21
C LYS A 55 -15.68 -3.45 -13.00
N PRO A 56 -16.57 -3.40 -11.99
CA PRO A 56 -16.33 -2.56 -10.83
C PRO A 56 -14.93 -2.89 -10.28
N PRO A 57 -14.07 -1.88 -10.03
CA PRO A 57 -12.76 -2.12 -9.48
C PRO A 57 -12.96 -2.78 -8.10
N GLY A 58 -12.52 -4.04 -7.94
CA GLY A 58 -12.58 -4.68 -6.62
C GLY A 58 -12.72 -6.20 -6.56
N TYR A 59 -12.92 -6.91 -7.67
CA TYR A 59 -13.05 -8.37 -7.61
C TYR A 59 -11.71 -9.09 -7.83
N SER A 60 -11.04 -9.44 -6.74
CA SER A 60 -9.94 -10.41 -6.79
C SER A 60 -10.52 -11.83 -6.84
N HIS A 61 -10.26 -12.54 -7.95
CA HIS A 61 -10.66 -13.95 -8.09
C HIS A 61 -10.09 -14.82 -6.97
N LEU A 62 -8.89 -14.50 -6.49
CA LEU A 62 -8.24 -15.20 -5.39
C LEU A 62 -8.97 -15.01 -4.06
N LEU A 63 -9.42 -13.78 -3.77
CA LEU A 63 -10.16 -13.49 -2.52
C LEU A 63 -11.60 -14.01 -2.55
N ASN A 64 -12.15 -14.27 -3.74
CA ASN A 64 -13.46 -14.90 -3.91
C ASN A 64 -13.45 -16.43 -3.69
N LEU A 65 -12.29 -17.07 -3.66
CA LEU A 65 -12.20 -18.48 -3.30
C LEU A 65 -12.69 -18.69 -1.87
N ARG A 66 -13.11 -19.91 -1.53
CA ARG A 66 -13.44 -20.23 -0.13
C ARG A 66 -12.18 -20.14 0.75
N PRO A 67 -12.31 -19.75 2.03
CA PRO A 67 -11.16 -19.60 2.94
C PRO A 67 -10.27 -20.84 3.00
N GLU A 68 -10.82 -22.05 2.92
CA GLU A 68 -10.07 -23.29 2.99
C GLU A 68 -9.11 -23.45 1.80
N LEU A 69 -9.55 -23.05 0.60
CA LEU A 69 -8.72 -23.07 -0.60
C LEU A 69 -7.64 -22.00 -0.54
N ARG A 70 -7.97 -20.80 -0.04
CA ARG A 70 -6.98 -19.74 0.16
C ARG A 70 -5.91 -20.16 1.16
N ASN A 71 -6.32 -20.74 2.29
CA ASN A 71 -5.41 -21.22 3.31
C ASN A 71 -4.42 -22.25 2.78
N ARG A 72 -4.86 -23.19 1.94
CA ARG A 72 -3.95 -24.12 1.25
C ARG A 72 -2.96 -23.40 0.33
N ILE A 73 -3.41 -22.42 -0.45
CA ILE A 73 -2.51 -21.62 -1.30
C ILE A 73 -1.50 -20.84 -0.46
N TRP A 74 -1.93 -20.29 0.67
CA TRP A 74 -1.06 -19.55 1.57
C TRP A 74 -0.01 -20.44 2.23
N GLU A 75 -0.41 -21.64 2.63
CA GLU A 75 0.45 -22.63 3.26
C GLU A 75 1.65 -22.98 2.38
N GLU A 76 1.44 -23.25 1.10
CA GLU A 76 2.49 -23.52 0.11
C GLU A 76 3.50 -22.37 -0.07
N VAL A 77 3.18 -21.16 0.38
CA VAL A 77 4.00 -19.97 0.17
C VAL A 77 4.65 -19.48 1.47
N VAL A 78 4.02 -19.70 2.61
CA VAL A 78 4.47 -19.15 3.90
C VAL A 78 4.99 -20.21 4.87
N VAL A 79 4.84 -21.49 4.57
CA VAL A 79 5.40 -22.56 5.40
C VAL A 79 6.59 -23.16 4.67
N GLU A 80 7.75 -23.09 5.32
CA GLU A 80 8.99 -23.69 4.86
C GLU A 80 9.21 -25.01 5.59
N GLU A 81 9.73 -26.02 4.89
CA GLU A 81 10.11 -27.30 5.52
C GLU A 81 11.41 -27.16 6.33
N GLU A 82 12.33 -26.33 5.86
CA GLU A 82 13.58 -26.04 6.53
C GLU A 82 13.40 -24.90 7.54
N PRO A 83 14.15 -24.91 8.65
CA PRO A 83 14.14 -23.80 9.59
C PRO A 83 14.54 -22.48 8.93
N ILE A 84 13.89 -21.40 9.34
CA ILE A 84 14.17 -20.05 8.86
C ILE A 84 15.24 -19.43 9.74
N ASP A 85 16.41 -19.16 9.14
CA ASP A 85 17.49 -18.46 9.82
C ASP A 85 17.10 -17.03 10.19
N VAL A 86 17.30 -16.69 11.45
CA VAL A 86 17.04 -15.35 11.98
C VAL A 86 18.34 -14.56 11.99
N ASP A 87 18.55 -13.80 10.92
CA ASP A 87 19.71 -12.93 10.73
C ASP A 87 19.30 -11.45 10.54
N GLU A 88 20.25 -10.59 10.19
CA GLU A 88 19.98 -9.18 9.84
C GLU A 88 19.23 -9.01 8.51
N SER A 89 19.27 -10.01 7.63
CA SER A 89 18.57 -9.99 6.35
C SER A 89 17.10 -10.39 6.47
N LEU A 90 16.69 -11.09 7.54
CA LEU A 90 15.33 -11.58 7.75
C LEU A 90 14.29 -10.47 7.52
N ARG A 91 13.34 -10.76 6.65
CA ARG A 91 12.20 -9.90 6.32
C ARG A 91 10.92 -10.70 6.48
N GLN A 92 9.84 -9.95 6.74
CA GLN A 92 8.51 -10.54 6.68
C GLN A 92 8.21 -10.97 5.23
N PRO A 93 7.63 -12.17 5.01
CA PRO A 93 7.17 -12.59 3.70
C PRO A 93 6.28 -11.54 3.04
N GLY A 94 6.52 -11.26 1.76
CA GLY A 94 5.79 -10.23 1.01
C GLY A 94 4.28 -10.43 1.04
N LEU A 95 3.82 -11.68 1.15
CA LEU A 95 2.40 -12.04 1.25
C LEU A 95 1.71 -11.39 2.47
N LEU A 96 2.41 -11.25 3.58
CA LEU A 96 1.89 -10.61 4.80
C LEU A 96 1.75 -9.09 4.65
N CYS A 97 2.35 -8.50 3.63
CA CYS A 97 2.33 -7.05 3.36
C CYS A 97 1.28 -6.64 2.31
N VAL A 98 0.59 -7.59 1.65
CA VAL A 98 -0.28 -7.29 0.51
C VAL A 98 -1.55 -6.54 0.91
N ASN A 99 -2.38 -7.13 1.79
CA ASN A 99 -3.60 -6.52 2.28
C ASN A 99 -3.98 -7.07 3.67
N ARG A 100 -4.92 -6.41 4.35
CA ARG A 100 -5.33 -6.78 5.71
C ARG A 100 -5.92 -8.19 5.81
N GLN A 101 -6.69 -8.61 4.82
CA GLN A 101 -7.31 -9.94 4.81
C GLN A 101 -6.26 -11.05 4.71
N VAL A 102 -5.40 -11.00 3.68
CA VAL A 102 -4.30 -11.95 3.47
C VAL A 102 -3.37 -11.95 4.67
N CYS A 103 -3.00 -10.77 5.20
CA CYS A 103 -2.18 -10.68 6.40
C CYS A 103 -2.81 -11.41 7.59
N SER A 104 -4.12 -11.24 7.81
CA SER A 104 -4.83 -11.89 8.91
C SER A 104 -4.91 -13.42 8.76
N GLU A 105 -5.06 -13.92 7.53
CA GLU A 105 -5.14 -15.35 7.22
C GLU A 105 -3.77 -16.04 7.34
N THR A 106 -2.71 -15.36 6.88
CA THR A 106 -1.38 -15.98 6.70
C THR A 106 -0.47 -15.82 7.90
N ARG A 107 -0.64 -14.76 8.71
CA ARG A 107 0.29 -14.45 9.82
C ARG A 107 0.41 -15.57 10.83
N GLN A 108 -0.71 -16.19 11.22
CA GLN A 108 -0.67 -17.27 12.19
C GLN A 108 0.02 -18.52 11.64
N MET A 109 -0.16 -18.82 10.35
CA MET A 109 0.52 -19.94 9.69
C MET A 109 2.02 -19.73 9.70
N TRP A 110 2.48 -18.56 9.22
CA TRP A 110 3.91 -18.24 9.18
C TRP A 110 4.56 -18.28 10.57
N CYS A 111 3.88 -17.79 11.61
CA CYS A 111 4.47 -17.75 12.95
C CYS A 111 4.46 -19.11 13.66
N LYS A 112 3.40 -19.92 13.51
CA LYS A 112 3.21 -21.13 14.33
C LYS A 112 3.67 -22.42 13.65
N ARG A 113 3.76 -22.42 12.32
CA ARG A 113 4.06 -23.62 11.55
C ARG A 113 5.49 -23.68 11.05
N ASN A 114 6.18 -22.55 11.01
CA ASN A 114 7.60 -22.52 10.76
C ASN A 114 8.40 -22.69 12.04
N THR A 115 9.63 -23.11 11.84
CA THR A 115 10.67 -23.12 12.85
C THR A 115 11.63 -22.00 12.56
N PHE A 116 12.01 -21.23 13.58
CA PHE A 116 12.96 -20.13 13.46
C PHE A 116 14.25 -20.48 14.19
N ASP A 117 15.36 -20.49 13.45
CA ASP A 117 16.67 -20.80 14.00
C ASP A 117 17.40 -19.50 14.31
N VAL A 118 17.66 -19.29 15.60
CA VAL A 118 18.28 -18.06 16.11
C VAL A 118 19.70 -18.40 16.56
N LEU A 119 20.68 -18.00 15.77
CA LEU A 119 22.08 -18.07 16.16
C LEU A 119 22.46 -16.81 16.95
N VAL A 120 22.72 -16.98 18.24
CA VAL A 120 23.10 -15.90 19.14
C VAL A 120 24.61 -15.96 19.35
N GLN A 121 25.33 -15.09 18.65
CA GLN A 121 26.78 -14.98 18.79
C GLN A 121 27.13 -13.98 19.90
N ASN A 122 28.03 -14.35 20.81
CA ASN A 122 28.54 -13.50 21.89
C ASN A 122 27.42 -12.83 22.73
N CYS A 123 26.30 -13.52 22.94
CA CYS A 123 25.11 -12.99 23.63
C CYS A 123 24.51 -11.71 23.02
N ASP A 124 24.53 -11.55 21.70
CA ASP A 124 23.87 -10.41 21.04
C ASP A 124 22.33 -10.51 21.04
N ALA A 125 21.70 -9.66 21.86
CA ALA A 125 20.24 -9.61 21.99
C ALA A 125 19.51 -8.97 20.79
N ARG A 126 20.23 -8.31 19.86
CA ARG A 126 19.61 -7.62 18.71
C ARG A 126 18.85 -8.56 17.80
N VAL A 127 19.36 -9.77 17.62
CA VAL A 127 18.73 -10.81 16.79
C VAL A 127 17.35 -11.19 17.38
N PHE A 128 17.28 -11.33 18.71
CA PHE A 128 16.02 -11.57 19.41
C PHE A 128 15.03 -10.41 19.28
N TRP A 129 15.48 -9.18 19.45
CA TRP A 129 14.61 -8.00 19.31
C TRP A 129 14.03 -7.86 17.91
N LYS A 130 14.80 -8.24 16.88
CA LYS A 130 14.31 -8.23 15.51
C LYS A 130 13.21 -9.26 15.29
N LEU A 131 13.40 -10.47 15.82
CA LEU A 131 12.37 -11.51 15.75
C LEU A 131 11.10 -11.10 16.53
N ASP A 132 11.25 -10.51 17.73
CA ASP A 132 10.14 -9.98 18.53
C ASP A 132 9.32 -8.93 17.77
N ARG A 133 9.99 -8.08 16.98
CA ARG A 133 9.31 -7.07 16.14
C ARG A 133 8.50 -7.68 14.99
N LEU A 134 8.95 -8.81 14.45
CA LEU A 134 8.30 -9.46 13.29
C LEU A 134 7.13 -10.35 13.72
N LEU A 135 7.24 -10.97 14.90
CA LEU A 135 6.19 -11.80 15.46
C LEU A 135 5.05 -10.90 16.02
N PRO A 136 3.78 -11.33 15.92
CA PRO A 136 2.68 -10.60 16.54
C PRO A 136 2.90 -10.47 18.05
N ALA A 137 2.45 -9.34 18.62
CA ALA A 137 2.74 -8.77 19.95
C ALA A 137 2.59 -9.66 21.22
N ALA A 138 2.38 -10.97 21.09
CA ALA A 138 2.71 -11.93 22.13
C ALA A 138 4.25 -11.99 22.23
N LYS A 139 4.80 -11.05 23.01
CA LYS A 139 6.22 -10.93 23.41
C LYS A 139 6.95 -12.25 23.26
N LEU A 140 8.09 -12.29 22.58
CA LEU A 140 8.88 -13.49 22.31
C LEU A 140 9.11 -14.36 23.56
N ILE A 141 9.22 -13.71 24.73
CA ILE A 141 9.31 -14.35 26.06
C ILE A 141 8.02 -15.11 26.42
N ALA A 142 6.85 -14.48 26.22
CA ALA A 142 5.56 -15.16 26.34
C ALA A 142 5.35 -16.19 25.23
N ALA A 143 5.98 -15.97 24.06
CA ALA A 143 5.92 -16.86 22.93
C ALA A 143 6.60 -18.19 23.21
N TYR A 144 7.81 -18.13 23.77
CA TYR A 144 8.60 -19.27 24.23
C TYR A 144 7.84 -20.18 25.20
N GLN A 145 6.97 -19.60 26.03
CA GLN A 145 6.27 -20.34 27.09
C GLN A 145 4.83 -20.76 26.73
N LYS A 146 4.15 -20.04 25.82
CA LYS A 146 2.69 -20.22 25.60
C LYS A 146 2.18 -20.10 24.16
N SER A 147 2.97 -19.63 23.19
CA SER A 147 2.42 -19.26 21.86
C SER A 147 2.36 -20.37 20.83
N GLY A 148 3.06 -21.48 21.05
CA GLY A 148 3.22 -22.55 20.06
C GLY A 148 4.03 -22.12 18.83
N ILE A 149 4.94 -21.16 18.98
CA ILE A 149 5.94 -20.78 17.97
C ILE A 149 7.20 -21.61 18.22
N ASN A 150 7.74 -22.25 17.19
CA ASN A 150 8.94 -23.06 17.28
C ASN A 150 10.18 -22.18 17.06
N ILE A 151 11.01 -22.04 18.08
CA ILE A 151 12.26 -21.28 18.01
C ILE A 151 13.37 -22.20 18.52
N HIS A 152 14.37 -22.47 17.68
CA HIS A 152 15.64 -23.04 18.15
C HIS A 152 16.62 -21.90 18.37
N THR A 153 17.44 -22.06 19.40
CA THR A 153 18.44 -21.06 19.74
C THR A 153 19.76 -21.77 19.99
N GLU A 154 20.77 -21.36 19.23
CA GLU A 154 22.15 -21.81 19.41
C GLU A 154 22.98 -20.64 19.92
N LEU A 155 23.62 -20.83 21.08
CA LEU A 155 24.53 -19.83 21.64
C LEU A 155 25.96 -20.19 21.24
N THR A 156 26.66 -19.26 20.61
CA THR A 156 28.06 -19.47 20.18
C THR A 156 28.96 -18.30 20.58
N GLY A 157 30.26 -18.56 20.69
CA GLY A 157 31.26 -17.56 21.08
C GLY A 157 31.36 -17.31 22.58
N ASP A 158 32.06 -16.23 22.94
CA ASP A 158 32.30 -15.85 24.34
C ASP A 158 31.22 -14.88 24.81
N CYS A 159 30.66 -15.12 26.00
CA CYS A 159 29.61 -14.28 26.58
C CYS A 159 30.09 -12.83 26.78
N ASN A 160 29.75 -11.94 25.86
CA ASN A 160 29.95 -10.50 26.02
C ASN A 160 28.67 -9.90 26.64
N TRP A 161 28.66 -9.76 27.96
CA TRP A 161 27.52 -9.24 28.72
C TRP A 161 27.09 -7.82 28.31
N ALA A 162 27.97 -7.02 27.70
CA ALA A 162 27.62 -5.70 27.18
C ALA A 162 26.59 -5.77 26.04
N ASN A 163 26.51 -6.91 25.33
CA ASN A 163 25.58 -7.13 24.24
C ASN A 163 24.13 -7.41 24.69
N LEU A 164 23.89 -7.54 26.00
CA LEU A 164 22.56 -7.71 26.59
C LEU A 164 21.92 -6.39 27.05
N LEU A 165 22.65 -5.26 27.05
CA LEU A 165 22.18 -3.98 27.60
C LEU A 165 21.44 -3.08 26.58
N TRP A 166 21.02 -3.63 25.44
CA TRP A 166 20.38 -2.90 24.34
C TRP A 166 18.86 -2.97 24.38
#